data_AF-A0A9D6FJY3-F1
#
_entry.id   AF-A0A9D6FJY3-F1
#
_cell.length_a   1.000
_cell.length_b   1.000
_cell.length_c   1.000
_cell.angle_alpha   90.00
_cell.angle_beta   90.00
_cell.angle_gamma   90.00
#
_symmetry.space_group_name_H-M   'P 1'
#
loop_
_entity.id
_entity.type
_entity.pdbx_description
1 polymer ?
#
loop_
_entity_poly.entity_id
_entity_poly.type
_entity_poly.pdbx_seq_one_letter_code
_entity_poly.pdbx_strand_id
1 'polypeptide(L)'
;MYCQRCGKTLPEGVSICPHCARSSLPPPIPTNTLERPTIVTVLAVLQFIGGGVFGLGALALLAAAASREAGAGSFIFLFALLAAAALQILCGHGLWQLKSHGRSIQIVLACIGLLAIPLGTVISVLILIYLFRPGAKILFSGKTWAELTPAERGAVAQLPSGGGAVIAVAVVAVASVFFIGIIAAIAIPNLITAIQRGKQKRTVMEMRTLAIALEKYGADHLSYPAASSIQELGTLLSPKYVPRVSLQDGWRHDFKYEAWSEDDLAPGPTTYVLASAGRDHDWEFSSLQGYTENETVPREFDRDIVVQSGEFIQYPGGLITK
;
A
#
# COMPACT_ATOMS: atom_id res chain seq x y z
N MET A 1 -3.90 -38.69 -62.25
CA MET A 1 -4.37 -38.24 -60.91
C MET A 1 -5.90 -38.12 -60.94
N TYR A 2 -6.62 -38.15 -59.80
CA TYR A 2 -8.09 -37.98 -59.76
C TYR A 2 -8.47 -36.70 -59.01
N CYS A 3 -9.51 -36.00 -59.45
CA CYS A 3 -10.06 -34.85 -58.72
C CYS A 3 -10.80 -35.33 -57.46
N GLN A 4 -10.37 -34.87 -56.28
CA GLN A 4 -10.96 -35.28 -55.00
C GLN A 4 -12.44 -34.87 -54.80
N ARG A 5 -12.98 -34.00 -55.66
CA ARG A 5 -14.35 -33.50 -55.52
C ARG A 5 -15.33 -34.11 -56.52
N CYS A 6 -14.94 -34.24 -57.79
CA CYS A 6 -15.82 -34.81 -58.83
C CYS A 6 -15.44 -36.24 -59.24
N GLY A 7 -14.34 -36.79 -58.71
CA GLY A 7 -13.90 -38.17 -58.96
C GLY A 7 -13.33 -38.45 -60.35
N LYS A 8 -13.29 -37.47 -61.26
CA LYS A 8 -12.80 -37.65 -62.63
C LYS A 8 -11.28 -37.60 -62.73
N THR A 9 -10.73 -38.30 -63.72
CA THR A 9 -9.30 -38.29 -64.05
C THR A 9 -8.84 -36.88 -64.47
N LEU A 10 -7.67 -36.49 -63.99
CA LEU A 10 -7.00 -35.24 -64.34
C LEU A 10 -5.84 -35.54 -65.29
N PRO A 11 -5.70 -34.75 -66.38
CA PRO A 11 -4.51 -34.77 -67.21
C PRO A 11 -3.27 -34.41 -66.38
N GLU A 12 -2.08 -34.85 -66.81
CA GLU A 12 -0.84 -34.54 -66.11
C GLU A 12 -0.53 -33.03 -66.22
N GLY A 13 -0.17 -32.41 -65.09
CA GLY A 13 0.27 -30.99 -65.04
C GLY A 13 -0.83 -29.93 -64.85
N VAL A 14 -2.11 -30.30 -64.69
CA VAL A 14 -3.21 -29.31 -64.57
C VAL A 14 -3.56 -28.98 -63.11
N SER A 15 -3.46 -27.70 -62.74
CA SER A 15 -3.77 -27.18 -61.40
C SER A 15 -5.24 -26.90 -61.15
N ILE A 16 -6.07 -26.85 -62.21
CA ILE A 16 -7.52 -26.61 -62.17
C ILE A 16 -8.22 -27.76 -62.88
N CYS A 17 -9.22 -28.36 -62.24
CA CYS A 17 -10.02 -29.42 -62.83
C CYS A 17 -10.92 -28.87 -63.95
N PRO A 18 -10.79 -29.35 -65.21
CA PRO A 18 -11.60 -28.85 -66.32
C PRO A 18 -13.09 -29.21 -66.21
N HIS A 19 -13.45 -30.20 -65.39
CA HIS A 19 -14.85 -30.61 -65.22
C HIS A 19 -15.62 -29.83 -64.15
N CYS A 20 -14.94 -29.33 -63.11
CA CYS A 20 -15.60 -28.62 -62.01
C CYS A 20 -15.01 -27.23 -61.74
N ALA A 21 -14.07 -26.78 -62.59
CA ALA A 21 -13.42 -25.48 -62.55
C ALA A 21 -12.79 -25.11 -61.20
N ARG A 22 -12.35 -26.10 -60.42
CA ARG A 22 -11.74 -25.90 -59.10
C ARG A 22 -10.35 -26.50 -59.02
N SER A 23 -9.52 -25.94 -58.14
CA SER A 23 -8.14 -26.38 -57.96
C SER A 23 -8.07 -27.88 -57.64
N SER A 24 -7.21 -28.60 -58.36
CA SER A 24 -6.86 -30.00 -58.10
C SER A 24 -5.87 -30.15 -56.96
N LEU A 25 -5.17 -29.06 -56.61
CA LEU A 25 -4.27 -29.00 -55.48
C LEU A 25 -5.07 -29.23 -54.19
N PRO A 26 -4.57 -30.08 -53.26
CA PRO A 26 -5.10 -30.07 -51.91
C PRO A 26 -5.07 -28.63 -51.40
N PRO A 27 -6.09 -28.19 -50.64
CA PRO A 27 -6.07 -26.85 -50.06
C PRO A 27 -4.71 -26.65 -49.37
N PRO A 28 -4.06 -25.48 -49.52
CA PRO A 28 -2.81 -25.23 -48.83
C PRO A 28 -3.00 -25.58 -47.36
N ILE A 29 -2.12 -26.42 -46.82
CA ILE A 29 -2.15 -26.77 -45.39
C ILE A 29 -2.14 -25.43 -44.66
N PRO A 30 -3.19 -25.06 -43.92
CA PRO A 30 -3.22 -23.77 -43.25
C PRO A 30 -2.01 -23.73 -42.33
N THR A 31 -1.10 -22.80 -42.59
CA THR A 31 0.02 -22.44 -41.71
C THR A 31 -0.49 -21.70 -40.47
N ASN A 32 -1.70 -22.00 -40.00
CA ASN A 32 -2.32 -21.34 -38.87
C ASN A 32 -1.62 -21.82 -37.62
N THR A 33 -0.59 -21.12 -37.21
CA THR A 33 -0.10 -21.19 -35.84
C THR A 33 -1.26 -20.87 -34.89
N LEU A 34 -1.26 -21.47 -33.69
CA LEU A 34 -2.21 -21.08 -32.63
C LEU A 34 -1.96 -19.60 -32.29
N GLU A 35 -2.78 -18.71 -32.84
CA GLU A 35 -2.70 -17.28 -32.53
C GLU A 35 -3.24 -17.00 -31.14
N ARG A 36 -2.60 -16.05 -30.45
CA ARG A 36 -3.00 -15.63 -29.12
C ARG A 36 -4.26 -14.77 -29.23
N PRO A 37 -5.39 -15.18 -28.61
CA PRO A 37 -6.58 -14.36 -28.58
C PRO A 37 -6.29 -13.04 -27.86
N THR A 38 -6.89 -11.94 -28.34
CA THR A 38 -6.68 -10.58 -27.79
C THR A 38 -6.89 -10.51 -26.28
N ILE A 39 -7.89 -11.24 -25.76
CA ILE A 39 -8.17 -11.30 -24.32
C ILE A 39 -7.00 -11.90 -23.52
N VAL A 40 -6.31 -12.91 -24.05
CA VAL A 40 -5.14 -13.51 -23.39
C VAL A 40 -3.96 -12.53 -23.39
N THR A 41 -3.76 -11.82 -24.51
CA THR A 41 -2.73 -10.77 -24.61
C THR A 41 -2.98 -9.65 -23.60
N VAL A 42 -4.22 -9.18 -23.48
CA VAL A 42 -4.60 -8.12 -22.53
C VAL A 42 -4.41 -8.58 -21.09
N LEU A 43 -4.86 -9.80 -20.76
CA LEU A 43 -4.63 -10.37 -19.43
C LEU A 43 -3.14 -10.46 -19.11
N ALA A 44 -2.30 -10.91 -20.05
CA ALA A 44 -0.86 -10.97 -19.84
C ALA A 44 -0.25 -9.58 -19.60
N VAL A 45 -0.64 -8.57 -20.38
CA VAL A 45 -0.18 -7.18 -20.20
C VAL A 45 -0.60 -6.64 -18.84
N LEU A 46 -1.85 -6.86 -18.41
CA LEU A 46 -2.34 -6.44 -17.11
C LEU A 46 -1.57 -7.10 -15.96
N GLN A 47 -1.21 -8.39 -16.08
CA GLN A 47 -0.36 -9.07 -15.09
C GLN A 47 1.06 -8.46 -15.04
N PHE A 48 1.64 -8.05 -16.17
CA PHE A 48 2.94 -7.36 -16.16
C PHE A 48 2.85 -5.98 -15.51
N ILE A 49 1.80 -5.21 -15.80
CA ILE A 49 1.56 -3.90 -15.17
C ILE A 49 1.40 -4.08 -13.66
N GLY A 50 0.53 -4.99 -13.22
CA GLY A 50 0.31 -5.24 -11.81
C GLY A 50 1.58 -5.74 -11.11
N GLY A 51 2.34 -6.64 -11.74
CA GLY A 51 3.66 -7.05 -11.25
C GLY A 51 4.63 -5.89 -11.07
N GLY A 52 4.66 -4.95 -12.02
CA GLY A 52 5.43 -3.71 -11.93
C GLY A 52 4.98 -2.82 -10.77
N VAL A 53 3.68 -2.63 -10.58
CA VAL A 53 3.11 -1.85 -9.47
C VAL A 53 3.49 -2.45 -8.12
N PHE A 54 3.34 -3.77 -7.94
CA PHE A 54 3.75 -4.45 -6.71
C PHE A 54 5.27 -4.35 -6.47
N GLY A 55 6.07 -4.43 -7.54
CA GLY A 55 7.52 -4.22 -7.47
C GLY A 55 7.92 -2.80 -7.06
N LEU A 56 7.27 -1.78 -7.61
CA LEU A 56 7.47 -0.38 -7.22
C LEU A 56 7.06 -0.13 -5.77
N GLY A 57 5.96 -0.73 -5.30
CA GLY A 57 5.55 -0.68 -3.90
C GLY A 57 6.58 -1.30 -2.96
N ALA A 58 7.16 -2.44 -3.35
CA ALA A 58 8.26 -3.07 -2.60
C ALA A 58 9.50 -2.17 -2.53
N LEU A 59 9.87 -1.52 -3.65
CA LEU A 59 10.99 -0.58 -3.70
C LEU A 59 10.77 0.65 -2.81
N ALA A 60 9.55 1.22 -2.83
CA ALA A 60 9.19 2.35 -1.97
C ALA A 60 9.28 1.98 -0.49
N LEU A 61 8.82 0.78 -0.11
CA LEU A 61 8.91 0.29 1.26
C LEU A 61 10.36 0.05 1.70
N LEU A 62 11.21 -0.46 0.80
CA LEU A 62 12.66 -0.58 1.03
C LEU A 62 13.33 0.78 1.26
N ALA A 63 12.98 1.79 0.46
CA ALA A 63 13.50 3.15 0.61
C ALA A 63 13.09 3.77 1.96
N ALA A 64 11.83 3.58 2.37
CA ALA A 64 11.33 4.02 3.68
C ALA A 64 11.98 3.25 4.86
N ALA A 65 12.35 1.99 4.65
CA ALA A 65 13.09 1.24 5.65
C ALA A 65 14.53 1.74 5.82
N ALA A 66 15.16 2.22 4.74
CA ALA A 66 16.50 2.80 4.78
C ALA A 66 16.55 4.14 5.55
N SER A 67 15.46 4.90 5.60
CA SER A 67 15.36 6.15 6.36
C SER A 67 15.11 5.96 7.87
N ARG A 68 15.29 4.74 8.42
CA ARG A 68 15.11 4.39 9.85
C ARG A 68 13.69 4.57 10.41
N GLU A 69 12.66 4.60 9.55
CA GLU A 69 11.26 4.65 9.98
C GLU A 69 10.57 3.27 10.03
N ALA A 70 11.23 2.19 9.60
CA ALA A 70 10.60 0.87 9.50
C ALA A 70 10.62 0.08 10.81
N GLY A 71 9.42 -0.24 11.32
CA GLY A 71 9.23 -1.28 12.35
C GLY A 71 9.29 -2.70 11.77
N ALA A 72 9.40 -3.73 12.64
CA ALA A 72 9.55 -5.14 12.25
C ALA A 72 8.45 -5.67 11.30
N GLY A 73 7.23 -5.11 11.36
CA GLY A 73 6.13 -5.47 10.44
C GLY A 73 6.42 -5.12 8.97
N SER A 74 7.31 -4.17 8.71
CA SER A 74 7.63 -3.70 7.35
C SER A 74 8.27 -4.78 6.48
N PHE A 75 9.04 -5.70 7.08
CA PHE A 75 9.67 -6.79 6.34
C PHE A 75 8.64 -7.82 5.85
N ILE A 76 7.61 -8.13 6.64
CA ILE A 76 6.54 -9.06 6.23
C ILE A 76 5.81 -8.51 5.01
N PHE A 77 5.44 -7.22 5.06
CA PHE A 77 4.80 -6.54 3.94
C PHE A 77 5.71 -6.50 2.70
N LEU A 78 7.00 -6.26 2.87
CA LEU A 78 7.96 -6.27 1.77
C LEU A 78 8.00 -7.63 1.06
N PHE A 79 8.15 -8.72 1.80
CA PHE A 79 8.17 -10.07 1.21
C PHE A 79 6.85 -10.41 0.52
N ALA A 80 5.72 -9.99 1.10
CA ALA A 80 4.41 -10.18 0.49
C ALA A 80 4.29 -9.43 -0.86
N LEU A 81 4.77 -8.18 -0.93
CA LEU A 81 4.77 -7.39 -2.17
C LEU A 81 5.67 -8.01 -3.25
N LEU A 82 6.87 -8.46 -2.87
CA LEU A 82 7.79 -9.14 -3.80
C LEU A 82 7.22 -10.47 -4.31
N ALA A 83 6.62 -11.27 -3.43
CA ALA A 83 5.96 -12.52 -3.81
C ALA A 83 4.78 -12.27 -4.75
N ALA A 84 3.96 -11.25 -4.48
CA ALA A 84 2.86 -10.85 -5.36
C ALA A 84 3.38 -10.38 -6.73
N ALA A 85 4.43 -9.57 -6.77
CA ALA A 85 5.06 -9.11 -8.00
C ALA A 85 5.58 -10.28 -8.84
N ALA A 86 6.33 -11.21 -8.23
CA ALA A 86 6.86 -12.39 -8.90
C ALA A 86 5.73 -13.29 -9.43
N LEU A 87 4.69 -13.53 -8.62
CA LEU A 87 3.55 -14.35 -9.02
C LEU A 87 2.83 -13.78 -10.24
N GLN A 88 2.64 -12.46 -10.30
CA GLN A 88 2.03 -11.80 -11.46
C GLN A 88 2.90 -11.86 -12.70
N ILE A 89 4.21 -11.61 -12.58
CA ILE A 89 5.14 -11.71 -13.72
C ILE A 89 5.18 -13.15 -14.28
N LEU A 90 5.22 -14.16 -13.40
CA LEU A 90 5.16 -15.57 -13.80
C LEU A 90 3.83 -15.94 -14.48
N CYS A 91 2.71 -15.39 -13.98
CA CYS A 91 1.41 -15.55 -14.60
C CYS A 91 1.36 -14.90 -16.00
N GLY A 92 1.77 -13.64 -16.11
CA GLY A 92 1.83 -12.89 -17.36
C GLY A 92 2.71 -13.56 -18.40
N HIS A 93 3.89 -14.03 -18.01
CA HIS A 93 4.79 -14.80 -18.87
C HIS A 93 4.15 -16.12 -19.35
N GLY A 94 3.45 -16.83 -18.46
CA GLY A 94 2.74 -18.06 -18.81
C GLY A 94 1.58 -17.83 -19.77
N LEU A 95 0.81 -16.77 -19.57
CA LEU A 95 -0.27 -16.36 -20.47
C LEU A 95 0.28 -15.93 -21.84
N TRP A 96 1.38 -15.18 -21.85
CA TRP A 96 2.04 -14.72 -23.07
C TRP A 96 2.55 -15.86 -23.95
N GLN A 97 3.02 -16.95 -23.34
CA GLN A 97 3.53 -18.14 -24.03
C GLN A 97 2.48 -19.25 -24.19
N LEU A 98 1.22 -19.01 -23.82
CA LEU A 98 0.15 -20.02 -23.84
C LEU A 98 0.51 -21.32 -23.07
N LYS A 99 1.26 -21.19 -21.97
CA LYS A 99 1.64 -22.32 -21.12
C LYS A 99 0.56 -22.65 -20.10
N SER A 100 0.46 -23.93 -19.73
CA SER A 100 -0.52 -24.45 -18.78
C SER A 100 -0.45 -23.78 -17.40
N HIS A 101 0.76 -23.47 -16.92
CA HIS A 101 0.96 -22.78 -15.64
C HIS A 101 0.34 -21.37 -15.63
N GLY A 102 0.36 -20.65 -16.76
CA GLY A 102 -0.22 -19.31 -16.86
C GLY A 102 -1.73 -19.35 -16.61
N ARG A 103 -2.41 -20.32 -17.22
CA ARG A 103 -3.84 -20.58 -17.00
C ARG A 103 -4.14 -20.96 -15.55
N SER A 104 -3.39 -21.89 -14.97
CA SER A 104 -3.63 -22.34 -13.59
C SER A 104 -3.45 -21.21 -12.57
N ILE A 105 -2.37 -20.44 -12.68
CA ILE A 105 -2.11 -19.30 -11.79
C ILE A 105 -3.21 -18.24 -11.97
N GLN A 106 -3.61 -17.93 -13.21
CA GLN A 106 -4.66 -16.94 -13.46
C GLN A 106 -6.01 -17.35 -12.89
N ILE A 107 -6.35 -18.65 -12.90
CA ILE A 107 -7.57 -19.16 -12.25
C ILE A 107 -7.50 -18.95 -10.74
N VAL A 108 -6.37 -19.29 -10.10
CA VAL A 108 -6.18 -19.07 -8.66
C VAL A 108 -6.31 -17.59 -8.31
N LEU A 109 -5.64 -16.71 -9.06
CA LEU A 109 -5.73 -15.26 -8.88
C LEU A 109 -7.15 -14.74 -9.09
N ALA A 110 -7.89 -15.26 -10.08
CA ALA A 110 -9.27 -14.88 -10.31
C ALA A 110 -10.18 -15.34 -9.14
N CYS A 111 -9.98 -16.54 -8.59
CA CYS A 111 -10.70 -16.99 -7.40
C CYS A 111 -10.46 -16.07 -6.20
N ILE A 112 -9.22 -15.63 -5.97
CA ILE A 112 -8.90 -14.65 -4.92
C ILE A 112 -9.58 -13.31 -5.22
N GLY A 113 -9.54 -12.87 -6.48
CA GLY A 113 -10.18 -11.63 -6.93
C GLY A 113 -11.71 -11.59 -6.76
N LEU A 114 -12.38 -12.74 -6.59
CA LEU A 114 -13.81 -12.77 -6.26
C LEU A 114 -14.14 -12.08 -4.94
N LEU A 115 -13.18 -12.03 -4.01
CA LEU A 115 -13.32 -11.35 -2.72
C LEU A 115 -13.31 -9.81 -2.85
N ALA A 116 -12.81 -9.27 -3.96
CA ALA A 116 -12.72 -7.84 -4.19
C ALA A 116 -14.05 -7.27 -4.76
N ILE A 117 -15.06 -7.16 -3.90
CA ILE A 117 -16.40 -6.65 -4.25
C ILE A 117 -16.35 -5.11 -4.39
N PRO A 118 -17.01 -4.51 -5.42
CA PRO A 118 -17.81 -5.17 -6.46
C PRO A 118 -17.04 -5.46 -7.76
N LEU A 119 -16.00 -4.69 -8.06
CA LEU A 119 -15.35 -4.69 -9.38
C LEU A 119 -14.52 -5.94 -9.65
N GLY A 120 -13.78 -6.41 -8.64
CA GLY A 120 -12.96 -7.61 -8.74
C GLY A 120 -13.80 -8.87 -8.94
N THR A 121 -14.97 -8.96 -8.29
CA THR A 121 -15.90 -10.08 -8.48
C THR A 121 -16.36 -10.19 -9.93
N VAL A 122 -16.78 -9.09 -10.55
CA VAL A 122 -17.24 -9.10 -11.96
C VAL A 122 -16.11 -9.50 -12.91
N ILE A 123 -14.92 -8.89 -12.77
CA ILE A 123 -13.76 -9.23 -13.61
C ILE A 123 -13.38 -10.71 -13.43
N SER A 124 -13.27 -11.16 -12.19
CA SER A 124 -12.89 -12.55 -11.86
C SER A 124 -13.88 -13.55 -12.42
N VAL A 125 -15.19 -13.31 -12.30
CA VAL A 125 -16.21 -14.19 -12.90
C VAL A 125 -16.04 -14.27 -14.42
N LEU A 126 -15.82 -13.15 -15.10
CA LEU A 126 -15.62 -13.14 -16.56
C LEU A 126 -14.35 -13.91 -16.98
N ILE A 127 -13.24 -13.73 -16.23
CA ILE A 127 -11.98 -14.46 -16.46
C ILE A 127 -12.18 -15.97 -16.26
N LEU A 128 -12.86 -16.37 -15.19
CA LEU A 128 -13.14 -17.78 -14.89
C LEU A 128 -14.03 -18.40 -15.98
N ILE A 129 -15.11 -17.73 -16.37
CA ILE A 129 -15.99 -18.18 -17.47
C ILE A 129 -15.18 -18.40 -18.75
N TYR A 130 -14.24 -17.52 -19.08
CA TYR A 130 -13.38 -17.67 -20.25
C TYR A 130 -12.41 -18.85 -20.11
N LEU A 131 -11.67 -18.96 -19.00
CA LEU A 131 -10.60 -19.96 -18.80
C LEU A 131 -11.12 -21.38 -18.55
N PHE A 132 -12.38 -21.53 -18.13
CA PHE A 132 -13.04 -22.83 -18.00
C PHE A 132 -13.62 -23.36 -19.31
N ARG A 133 -13.65 -22.57 -20.40
CA ARG A 133 -14.09 -23.08 -21.71
C ARG A 133 -13.14 -24.20 -22.21
N PRO A 134 -13.69 -25.24 -22.87
CA PRO A 134 -12.89 -26.34 -23.38
C PRO A 134 -11.84 -25.88 -24.41
N GLY A 135 -12.18 -24.91 -25.28
CA GLY A 135 -11.24 -24.31 -26.22
C GLY A 135 -10.05 -23.63 -25.53
N ALA A 136 -10.26 -22.95 -24.40
CA ALA A 136 -9.18 -22.30 -23.65
C ALA A 136 -8.26 -23.35 -23.02
N LYS A 137 -8.80 -24.45 -22.48
CA LYS A 137 -7.98 -25.55 -21.96
C LYS A 137 -7.07 -26.14 -23.05
N ILE A 138 -7.57 -26.30 -24.27
CA ILE A 138 -6.80 -26.78 -25.42
C ILE A 138 -5.74 -25.76 -25.82
N LEU A 139 -6.08 -24.48 -25.84
CA LEU A 139 -5.16 -23.39 -26.19
C LEU A 139 -3.93 -23.37 -25.26
N PHE A 140 -4.11 -23.61 -23.96
CA PHE A 140 -3.03 -23.64 -22.97
C PHE A 140 -2.40 -25.03 -22.78
N SER A 141 -2.72 -26.00 -23.65
CA SER A 141 -2.22 -27.38 -23.53
C SER A 141 -0.76 -27.55 -23.94
N GLY A 142 -0.19 -26.58 -24.66
CA GLY A 142 1.16 -26.67 -25.24
C GLY A 142 1.22 -27.47 -26.56
N LYS A 143 0.10 -28.07 -27.01
CA LYS A 143 0.02 -28.73 -28.31
C LYS A 143 0.20 -27.73 -29.45
N THR A 144 0.87 -28.15 -30.52
CA THR A 144 0.96 -27.35 -31.75
C THR A 144 -0.30 -27.51 -32.61
N TRP A 145 -0.54 -26.59 -33.56
CA TRP A 145 -1.73 -26.68 -34.43
C TRP A 145 -1.83 -28.00 -35.21
N ALA A 146 -0.68 -28.59 -35.57
CA ALA A 146 -0.61 -29.86 -36.29
C ALA A 146 -1.04 -31.06 -35.43
N GLU A 147 -0.85 -30.99 -34.11
CA GLU A 147 -1.21 -32.05 -33.17
C GLU A 147 -2.70 -32.04 -32.79
N LEU A 148 -3.44 -31.00 -33.19
CA LEU A 148 -4.85 -30.84 -32.84
C LEU A 148 -5.77 -31.61 -33.80
N THR A 149 -6.67 -32.38 -33.21
CA THR A 149 -7.78 -33.02 -33.92
C THR A 149 -8.70 -31.95 -34.54
N PRO A 150 -9.45 -32.28 -35.62
CA PRO A 150 -10.38 -31.34 -36.24
C PRO A 150 -11.42 -30.77 -35.26
N ALA A 151 -11.88 -31.59 -34.29
CA ALA A 151 -12.81 -31.17 -33.26
C ALA A 151 -12.17 -30.19 -32.26
N GLU A 152 -10.94 -30.43 -31.82
CA GLU A 152 -10.19 -29.52 -30.94
C GLU A 152 -9.95 -28.16 -31.63
N ARG A 153 -9.60 -28.18 -32.92
CA ARG A 153 -9.45 -26.94 -33.72
C ARG A 153 -10.75 -26.14 -33.80
N GLY A 154 -11.88 -26.83 -34.00
CA GLY A 154 -13.20 -26.19 -33.97
C GLY A 154 -13.50 -25.53 -32.61
N ALA A 155 -13.18 -26.22 -31.51
CA ALA A 155 -13.38 -25.68 -30.16
C ALA A 155 -12.52 -24.44 -29.86
N VAL A 156 -11.28 -24.38 -30.37
CA VAL A 156 -10.41 -23.19 -30.26
C VAL A 156 -10.94 -22.05 -31.14
N ALA A 157 -11.37 -22.34 -32.36
CA ALA A 157 -11.92 -21.35 -33.29
C ALA A 157 -13.23 -20.70 -32.80
N GLN A 158 -13.99 -21.40 -31.96
CA GLN A 158 -15.22 -20.89 -31.32
C GLN A 158 -14.95 -20.02 -30.08
N LEU A 159 -13.69 -19.84 -29.67
CA LEU A 159 -13.40 -18.92 -28.58
C LEU A 159 -13.78 -17.49 -28.98
N PRO A 160 -14.39 -16.72 -28.06
CA PRO A 160 -14.71 -15.33 -28.35
C PRO A 160 -13.43 -14.58 -28.66
N SER A 161 -13.32 -14.07 -29.89
CA SER A 161 -12.29 -13.12 -30.30
C SER A 161 -12.61 -11.68 -29.84
N GLY A 162 -13.79 -11.48 -29.24
CA GLY A 162 -14.45 -10.20 -29.08
C GLY A 162 -13.80 -9.23 -28.09
N GLY A 163 -13.63 -7.98 -28.55
CA GLY A 163 -13.15 -6.85 -27.78
C GLY A 163 -14.04 -6.42 -26.60
N GLY A 164 -15.28 -6.89 -26.48
CA GLY A 164 -16.17 -6.51 -25.38
C GLY A 164 -15.66 -6.92 -23.99
N ALA A 165 -15.15 -8.15 -23.86
CA ALA A 165 -14.53 -8.61 -22.61
C ALA A 165 -13.20 -7.89 -22.33
N VAL A 166 -12.44 -7.55 -23.37
CA VAL A 166 -11.20 -6.78 -23.29
C VAL A 166 -11.48 -5.35 -22.80
N ILE A 167 -12.49 -4.69 -23.37
CA ILE A 167 -12.91 -3.34 -22.99
C ILE A 167 -13.43 -3.35 -21.55
N ALA A 168 -14.25 -4.34 -21.17
CA ALA A 168 -14.76 -4.42 -19.80
C ALA A 168 -13.62 -4.57 -18.77
N VAL A 169 -12.64 -5.45 -19.01
CA VAL A 169 -11.50 -5.63 -18.10
C VAL A 169 -10.62 -4.38 -18.07
N ALA A 170 -10.33 -3.77 -19.22
CA ALA A 170 -9.50 -2.57 -19.31
C ALA A 170 -10.17 -1.36 -18.64
N VAL A 171 -11.45 -1.12 -18.90
CA VAL A 171 -12.21 -0.02 -18.31
C VAL A 171 -12.30 -0.18 -16.79
N VAL A 172 -12.59 -1.39 -16.30
CA VAL A 172 -12.69 -1.61 -14.85
C VAL A 172 -11.32 -1.50 -14.17
N ALA A 173 -10.25 -1.98 -14.79
CA ALA A 173 -8.89 -1.84 -14.26
C ALA A 173 -8.42 -0.37 -14.22
N VAL A 174 -8.73 0.42 -15.25
CA VAL A 174 -8.41 1.85 -15.26
C VAL A 174 -9.28 2.61 -14.25
N ALA A 175 -10.56 2.30 -14.18
CA ALA A 175 -11.48 2.91 -13.23
C ALA A 175 -11.08 2.62 -11.78
N SER A 176 -10.67 1.39 -11.47
CA SER A 176 -10.27 1.03 -10.09
C SER A 176 -9.03 1.78 -9.62
N VAL A 177 -8.01 1.94 -10.48
CA VAL A 177 -6.84 2.77 -10.17
C VAL A 177 -7.25 4.23 -9.91
N PHE A 178 -8.18 4.76 -10.70
CA PHE A 178 -8.71 6.11 -10.51
C PHE A 178 -9.44 6.27 -9.17
N PHE A 179 -10.34 5.35 -8.82
CA PHE A 179 -11.06 5.38 -7.55
C PHE A 179 -10.14 5.24 -6.34
N ILE A 180 -9.15 4.33 -6.39
CA ILE A 180 -8.15 4.19 -5.33
C ILE A 180 -7.38 5.50 -5.16
N GLY A 181 -7.00 6.16 -6.26
CA GLY A 181 -6.35 7.47 -6.23
C GLY A 181 -7.19 8.54 -5.53
N ILE A 182 -8.49 8.62 -5.84
CA ILE A 182 -9.40 9.58 -5.18
C ILE A 182 -9.53 9.29 -3.69
N ILE A 183 -9.74 8.03 -3.32
CA ILE A 183 -9.88 7.64 -1.91
C ILE A 183 -8.59 7.95 -1.15
N ALA A 184 -7.42 7.62 -1.72
CA ALA A 184 -6.12 7.92 -1.12
C ALA A 184 -5.90 9.43 -0.95
N ALA A 185 -6.26 10.26 -1.93
CA ALA A 185 -6.12 11.70 -1.86
C ALA A 185 -6.93 12.33 -0.71
N ILE A 186 -8.10 11.76 -0.39
CA ILE A 186 -8.95 12.21 0.73
C ILE A 186 -8.47 11.61 2.06
N ALA A 187 -8.11 10.33 2.06
CA ALA A 187 -7.82 9.58 3.28
C ALA A 187 -6.44 9.90 3.87
N ILE A 188 -5.41 10.12 3.03
CA ILE A 188 -4.04 10.36 3.48
C ILE A 188 -3.95 11.62 4.37
N PRO A 189 -4.47 12.80 3.97
CA PRO A 189 -4.44 13.98 4.82
C PRO A 189 -5.15 13.75 6.16
N ASN A 190 -6.31 13.11 6.13
CA ASN A 190 -7.09 12.83 7.34
C ASN A 190 -6.37 11.85 8.28
N LEU A 191 -5.73 10.82 7.74
CA LEU A 191 -4.91 9.88 8.50
C LEU A 191 -3.71 10.58 9.14
N ILE A 192 -2.99 11.42 8.40
CA ILE A 192 -1.87 12.20 8.93
C ILE A 192 -2.34 13.07 10.09
N THR A 193 -3.44 13.82 9.93
CA THR A 193 -4.02 14.64 11.01
C THR A 193 -4.40 13.80 12.23
N ALA A 194 -4.98 12.60 12.03
CA ALA A 194 -5.33 11.70 13.13
C ALA A 194 -4.09 11.20 13.89
N ILE A 195 -3.01 10.87 13.19
CA ILE A 195 -1.73 10.48 13.81
C ILE A 195 -1.18 11.62 14.65
N GLN A 196 -1.17 12.85 14.13
CA GLN A 196 -0.67 14.03 14.87
C GLN A 196 -1.48 14.29 16.14
N ARG A 197 -2.82 14.17 16.08
CA ARG A 197 -3.68 14.26 17.28
C ARG A 197 -3.33 13.19 18.32
N GLY A 198 -3.02 11.97 17.87
CA GLY A 198 -2.58 10.89 18.74
C GLY A 198 -1.27 11.21 19.48
N LYS A 199 -0.29 11.75 18.76
CA LYS A 199 1.00 12.19 19.34
C LYS A 199 0.80 13.31 20.35
N GLN A 200 0.08 14.36 19.96
CA GLN A 200 -0.23 15.50 20.83
C GLN A 200 -0.96 15.09 22.11
N LYS A 201 -1.95 14.19 22.01
CA LYS A 201 -2.67 13.66 23.19
C LYS A 201 -1.74 12.88 24.13
N ARG A 202 -0.82 12.09 23.58
CA ARG A 202 0.20 11.39 24.37
C ARG A 202 1.09 12.38 25.12
N THR A 203 1.61 13.40 24.44
CA THR A 203 2.44 14.45 25.03
C THR A 203 1.75 15.09 26.24
N VAL A 204 0.49 15.53 26.10
CA VAL A 204 -0.27 16.17 27.19
C VAL A 204 -0.42 15.23 28.40
N MET A 205 -0.67 13.93 28.18
CA MET A 205 -0.80 12.96 29.28
C MET A 205 0.54 12.72 30.01
N GLU A 206 1.64 12.66 29.26
CA GLU A 206 2.98 12.47 29.83
C GLU A 206 3.41 13.71 30.61
N MET A 207 3.16 14.92 30.08
CA MET A 207 3.42 16.17 30.81
C MET A 207 2.61 16.27 32.10
N ARG A 208 1.33 15.84 32.11
CA ARG A 208 0.53 15.75 33.35
C ARG A 208 1.17 14.81 34.37
N THR A 209 1.65 13.67 33.91
CA THR A 209 2.29 12.67 34.78
C THR A 209 3.58 13.24 35.39
N LEU A 210 4.38 13.94 34.60
CA LEU A 210 5.59 14.63 35.05
C LEU A 210 5.28 15.77 36.03
N ALA A 211 4.28 16.60 35.74
CA ALA A 211 3.85 17.68 36.61
C ALA A 211 3.43 17.15 37.99
N ILE A 212 2.62 16.08 38.04
CA ILE A 212 2.25 15.42 39.30
C ILE A 212 3.49 14.92 40.07
N ALA A 213 4.50 14.39 39.38
CA ALA A 213 5.73 13.94 40.02
C ALA A 213 6.56 15.12 40.58
N LEU A 214 6.61 16.23 39.84
CA LEU A 214 7.26 17.47 40.26
C LEU A 214 6.57 18.07 41.49
N GLU A 215 5.23 18.10 41.53
CA GLU A 215 4.49 18.56 42.71
C GLU A 215 4.76 17.70 43.95
N LYS A 216 4.82 16.38 43.79
CA LYS A 216 5.19 15.48 44.89
C LYS A 216 6.63 15.71 45.36
N TYR A 217 7.55 15.94 44.43
CA TYR A 217 8.95 16.27 44.78
C TYR A 217 9.02 17.59 45.56
N GLY A 218 8.32 18.62 45.09
CA GLY A 218 8.25 19.93 45.74
C GLY A 218 7.64 19.86 47.14
N ALA A 219 6.61 19.05 47.32
CA ALA A 219 6.02 18.81 48.65
C ALA A 219 7.00 18.17 49.65
N ASP A 220 7.87 17.27 49.18
CA ASP A 220 8.87 16.60 50.03
C ASP A 220 10.08 17.49 50.35
N HIS A 221 10.53 18.32 49.39
CA HIS A 221 11.80 19.07 49.49
C HIS A 221 11.63 20.56 49.73
N LEU A 222 10.39 21.08 49.66
CA LEU A 222 10.06 22.51 49.70
C LEU A 222 10.70 23.33 48.56
N SER A 223 11.18 22.66 47.51
CA SER A 223 11.75 23.24 46.30
C SER A 223 11.62 22.26 45.14
N TYR A 224 11.53 22.76 43.91
CA TYR A 224 11.57 21.93 42.70
C TYR A 224 13.00 21.50 42.33
N PRO A 225 13.17 20.40 41.58
CA PRO A 225 14.49 19.91 41.20
C PRO A 225 15.30 20.95 40.42
N ALA A 226 16.52 21.24 40.88
CA ALA A 226 17.49 22.05 40.14
C ALA A 226 18.19 21.20 39.06
N ALA A 227 17.42 20.71 38.09
CA ALA A 227 17.92 19.89 36.98
C ALA A 227 18.23 20.75 35.75
N SER A 228 19.36 20.47 35.11
CA SER A 228 19.83 21.15 33.89
C SER A 228 19.35 20.48 32.59
N SER A 229 18.78 19.28 32.70
CA SER A 229 18.30 18.48 31.58
C SER A 229 17.13 17.59 31.98
N ILE A 230 16.36 17.12 31.00
CA ILE A 230 15.27 16.18 31.25
C ILE A 230 15.78 14.81 31.76
N GLN A 231 16.98 14.41 31.32
CA GLN A 231 17.62 13.16 31.76
C GLN A 231 17.95 13.22 33.25
N GLU A 232 18.54 14.33 33.71
CA GLU A 232 18.81 14.58 35.13
C GLU A 232 17.51 14.67 35.94
N LEU A 233 16.49 15.34 35.40
CA LEU A 233 15.17 15.35 36.05
C LEU A 233 14.62 13.93 36.20
N GLY A 234 14.81 13.08 35.19
CA GLY A 234 14.40 11.69 35.19
C GLY A 234 14.98 10.87 36.35
N THR A 235 16.25 11.09 36.69
CA THR A 235 16.93 10.37 37.79
C THR A 235 16.48 10.85 39.17
N LEU A 236 16.03 12.10 39.29
CA LEU A 236 15.51 12.67 40.53
C LEU A 236 14.05 12.26 40.79
N LEU A 237 13.25 12.10 39.74
CA LEU A 237 11.83 11.75 39.86
C LEU A 237 11.57 10.24 39.91
N SER A 238 12.34 9.43 39.18
CA SER A 238 12.16 7.97 39.14
C SER A 238 13.15 7.25 40.06
N PRO A 239 12.75 6.18 40.77
CA PRO A 239 11.41 5.56 40.76
C PRO A 239 10.46 6.10 41.83
N LYS A 240 10.92 7.02 42.71
CA LYS A 240 10.18 7.41 43.93
C LYS A 240 8.86 8.15 43.63
N TYR A 241 8.89 9.12 42.72
CA TYR A 241 7.75 10.00 42.44
C TYR A 241 6.94 9.55 41.22
N VAL A 242 7.57 8.84 40.29
CA VAL A 242 6.94 8.21 39.13
C VAL A 242 7.68 6.91 38.75
N PRO A 243 6.97 5.81 38.42
CA PRO A 243 7.61 4.53 38.15
C PRO A 243 8.53 4.51 36.92
N ARG A 244 8.17 5.28 35.88
CA ARG A 244 8.98 5.52 34.68
C ARG A 244 8.70 6.93 34.18
N VAL A 245 9.76 7.69 33.97
CA VAL A 245 9.68 9.01 33.33
C VAL A 245 9.70 8.82 31.81
N SER A 246 8.73 9.40 31.11
CA SER A 246 8.88 9.65 29.67
C SER A 246 9.72 10.91 29.51
N LEU A 247 10.90 10.78 28.90
CA LEU A 247 11.79 11.91 28.63
C LEU A 247 11.43 12.63 27.34
N GLN A 248 10.55 12.03 26.53
CA GLN A 248 10.26 12.45 25.17
C GLN A 248 8.77 12.61 24.96
N ASP A 249 8.40 13.52 24.08
CA ASP A 249 7.01 13.73 23.68
C ASP A 249 6.53 12.72 22.64
N GLY A 250 5.29 12.87 22.18
CA GLY A 250 4.69 12.03 21.15
C GLY A 250 5.40 12.08 19.78
N TRP A 251 6.22 13.10 19.52
CA TRP A 251 7.04 13.27 18.32
C TRP A 251 8.47 12.74 18.49
N ARG A 252 8.83 12.30 19.70
CA ARG A 252 10.17 11.83 20.11
C ARG A 252 11.19 12.96 20.26
N HIS A 253 10.73 14.18 20.52
CA HIS A 253 11.59 15.26 20.97
C HIS A 253 11.71 15.21 22.49
N ASP A 254 12.91 15.50 23.01
CA ASP A 254 13.11 15.57 24.45
C ASP A 254 12.33 16.75 25.03
N PHE A 255 11.68 16.56 26.18
CA PHE A 255 11.08 17.68 26.90
C PHE A 255 12.17 18.65 27.37
N LYS A 256 11.83 19.93 27.45
CA LYS A 256 12.68 20.95 28.07
C LYS A 256 12.14 21.29 29.45
N TYR A 257 13.07 21.42 30.40
CA TYR A 257 12.77 21.73 31.79
C TYR A 257 13.66 22.88 32.23
N GLU A 258 13.06 23.91 32.82
CA GLU A 258 13.75 25.02 33.48
C GLU A 258 13.09 25.26 34.83
N ALA A 259 13.89 25.51 35.86
CA ALA A 259 13.38 25.86 37.19
C ALA A 259 14.21 27.02 37.76
N TRP A 260 13.53 27.95 38.42
CA TRP A 260 14.15 29.13 39.02
C TRP A 260 13.47 29.50 40.34
N SER A 261 14.11 30.38 41.10
CA SER A 261 13.49 31.04 42.25
C SER A 261 13.19 32.49 41.89
N GLU A 262 12.02 32.97 42.27
CA GLU A 262 11.68 34.40 42.21
C GLU A 262 12.23 35.17 43.41
N ASP A 263 12.48 34.48 44.52
CA ASP A 263 13.05 35.05 45.74
C ASP A 263 14.48 34.53 45.94
N ASP A 264 15.45 35.45 45.98
CA ASP A 264 16.87 35.14 46.22
C ASP A 264 17.11 34.48 47.59
N LEU A 265 16.17 34.61 48.53
CA LEU A 265 16.23 34.01 49.86
C LEU A 265 15.64 32.58 49.91
N ALA A 266 15.05 32.09 48.82
CA ALA A 266 14.45 30.77 48.80
C ALA A 266 15.55 29.67 48.87
N PRO A 267 15.26 28.54 49.55
CA PRO A 267 16.21 27.43 49.67
C PRO A 267 16.48 26.70 48.35
N GLY A 268 15.70 26.97 47.30
CA GLY A 268 15.83 26.38 45.98
C GLY A 268 14.77 26.92 45.01
N PRO A 269 14.68 26.33 43.80
CA PRO A 269 13.70 26.76 42.80
C PRO A 269 12.25 26.64 43.32
N THR A 270 11.49 27.74 43.23
CA THR A 270 10.08 27.82 43.64
C THR A 270 9.13 27.73 42.46
N THR A 271 9.64 27.89 41.23
CA THR A 271 8.87 27.78 39.99
C THR A 271 9.59 26.87 39.01
N TYR A 272 8.83 26.06 38.27
CA TYR A 272 9.33 25.30 37.14
C TYR A 272 8.46 25.47 35.91
N VAL A 273 9.07 25.27 34.75
CA VAL A 273 8.40 25.13 33.47
C VAL A 273 8.86 23.84 32.81
N LEU A 274 7.89 23.08 32.33
CA LEU A 274 8.07 21.89 31.50
C LEU A 274 7.42 22.16 30.14
N ALA A 275 8.17 21.98 29.06
CA ALA A 275 7.70 22.27 27.72
C ALA A 275 8.04 21.17 26.70
N SER A 276 7.18 21.02 25.69
CA SER A 276 7.42 20.24 24.47
C SER A 276 7.39 21.19 23.28
N ALA A 277 8.35 21.04 22.38
CA ALA A 277 8.51 21.87 21.18
C ALA A 277 7.54 21.50 20.03
N GLY A 278 6.44 20.82 20.34
CA GLY A 278 5.49 20.37 19.32
C GLY A 278 6.10 19.46 18.23
N ARG A 279 5.47 19.51 17.06
CA ARG A 279 5.83 18.69 15.89
C ARG A 279 7.06 19.23 15.15
N ASP A 280 7.24 20.54 15.10
CA ASP A 280 8.29 21.21 14.33
C ASP A 280 9.65 21.20 15.03
N HIS A 281 9.67 21.02 16.35
CA HIS A 281 10.87 21.09 17.19
C HIS A 281 11.48 22.50 17.26
N ASP A 282 10.70 23.53 16.96
CA ASP A 282 11.15 24.91 16.93
C ASP A 282 10.53 25.67 18.11
N TRP A 283 11.37 26.00 19.11
CA TRP A 283 10.90 26.72 20.31
C TRP A 283 10.47 28.15 19.98
N GLU A 284 9.26 28.52 20.41
CA GLU A 284 8.70 29.87 20.23
C GLU A 284 9.49 30.94 21.00
N PHE A 285 10.10 30.56 22.13
CA PHE A 285 10.92 31.44 22.97
C PHE A 285 12.29 30.82 23.27
N SER A 286 13.31 31.67 23.36
CA SER A 286 14.68 31.23 23.68
C SER A 286 14.84 30.68 25.10
N SER A 287 14.04 31.20 26.05
CA SER A 287 13.95 30.71 27.44
C SER A 287 12.51 30.34 27.75
N LEU A 288 12.34 29.30 28.57
CA LEU A 288 11.02 28.88 29.03
C LEU A 288 10.34 29.89 29.96
N GLN A 289 11.08 30.89 30.47
CA GLN A 289 10.51 32.01 31.22
C GLN A 289 9.70 32.98 30.34
N GLY A 290 9.88 32.92 29.01
CA GLY A 290 9.16 33.78 28.07
C GLY A 290 7.69 33.39 27.87
N TYR A 291 7.31 32.16 28.23
CA TYR A 291 5.91 31.73 28.15
C TYR A 291 5.12 32.35 29.29
N THR A 292 4.06 33.05 28.93
CA THR A 292 3.09 33.65 29.87
C THR A 292 1.73 33.03 29.63
N GLU A 293 0.85 33.07 30.65
CA GLU A 293 -0.51 32.57 30.52
C GLU A 293 -1.23 33.31 29.38
N ASN A 294 -1.39 32.66 28.24
CA ASN A 294 -2.05 33.22 27.07
C ASN A 294 -2.97 32.19 26.42
N GLU A 295 -4.04 32.71 25.84
CA GLU A 295 -5.27 32.04 25.41
C GLU A 295 -5.10 30.63 24.81
N THR A 296 -6.14 29.81 24.97
CA THR A 296 -6.32 28.56 24.22
C THR A 296 -6.25 28.83 22.72
N VAL A 297 -5.08 28.60 22.13
CA VAL A 297 -4.86 28.83 20.70
C VAL A 297 -5.38 27.61 19.90
N PRO A 298 -5.84 27.80 18.64
CA PRO A 298 -6.36 26.73 17.81
C PRO A 298 -5.44 25.52 17.66
N ARG A 299 -6.01 24.41 17.19
CA ARG A 299 -5.41 23.07 17.11
C ARG A 299 -4.25 22.98 16.10
N GLU A 300 -3.13 23.61 16.43
CA GLU A 300 -1.88 23.50 15.68
C GLU A 300 -0.96 22.47 16.36
N PHE A 301 -0.30 21.65 15.56
CA PHE A 301 0.60 20.61 16.06
C PHE A 301 2.03 21.11 16.26
N ASP A 302 2.36 22.23 15.64
CA ASP A 302 3.69 22.84 15.65
C ASP A 302 3.93 23.64 16.93
N ARG A 303 2.89 24.23 17.51
CA ARG A 303 3.03 25.04 18.72
C ARG A 303 3.50 24.25 19.93
N ASP A 304 4.26 24.96 20.76
CA ASP A 304 4.76 24.44 22.02
C ASP A 304 3.63 24.13 22.99
N ILE A 305 3.83 23.10 23.82
CA ILE A 305 2.92 22.75 24.90
C ILE A 305 3.68 22.99 26.19
N VAL A 306 3.12 23.81 27.08
CA VAL A 306 3.85 24.33 28.24
C VAL A 306 3.04 24.18 29.52
N VAL A 307 3.69 23.63 30.53
CA VAL A 307 3.20 23.48 31.90
C VAL A 307 4.09 24.29 32.82
N GLN A 308 3.48 25.13 33.66
CA GLN A 308 4.16 25.90 34.70
C GLN A 308 3.53 25.54 36.05
N SER A 309 4.35 25.14 37.02
CA SER A 309 3.92 24.85 38.40
C SER A 309 2.62 24.03 38.51
N GLY A 310 2.50 23.00 37.67
CA GLY A 310 1.36 22.08 37.67
C GLY A 310 0.19 22.46 36.75
N GLU A 311 0.17 23.68 36.22
CA GLU A 311 -0.90 24.18 35.34
C GLU A 311 -0.43 24.31 33.88
N PHE A 312 -1.32 23.98 32.93
CA PHE A 312 -1.03 24.21 31.52
C PHE A 312 -1.27 25.67 31.15
N ILE A 313 -0.19 26.40 30.89
CA ILE A 313 -0.24 27.79 30.42
C ILE A 313 -0.36 27.87 28.89
N GLN A 314 0.09 26.85 28.16
CA GLN A 314 -0.10 26.71 26.72
C GLN A 314 -0.45 25.26 26.37
N TYR A 315 -1.64 25.05 25.78
CA TYR A 315 -2.12 23.71 25.45
C TYR A 315 -3.05 23.68 24.24
N PRO A 316 -3.19 22.52 23.59
CA PRO A 316 -4.05 22.38 22.42
C PRO A 316 -5.53 22.46 22.80
N GLY A 317 -6.29 23.32 22.11
CA GLY A 317 -7.73 23.49 22.35
C GLY A 317 -8.54 22.19 22.22
N GLY A 318 -9.33 21.88 23.25
CA GLY A 318 -10.25 20.72 23.31
C GLY A 318 -9.67 19.43 23.92
N LEU A 319 -8.44 19.44 24.43
CA LEU A 319 -7.86 18.32 25.19
C LEU A 319 -7.92 18.51 26.72
N ILE A 320 -8.09 19.75 27.16
CA ILE A 320 -8.17 20.14 28.57
C ILE A 320 -9.40 21.04 28.71
N THR A 321 -10.36 20.63 29.54
CA THR A 321 -11.39 21.51 30.07
C THR A 321 -10.82 22.16 31.32
N LYS A 322 -10.70 23.50 31.34
CA LYS A 322 -10.48 24.24 32.59
C LYS A 322 -11.68 23.99 33.52
#